data_AF-A0A3M1HI16-F1
#
_entry.id   AF-A0A3M1HI16-F1
#
_cell.length_a   1.000
_cell.length_b   1.000
_cell.length_c   1.000
_cell.angle_alpha   90.00
_cell.angle_beta   90.00
_cell.angle_gamma   90.00
#
_symmetry.space_group_name_H-M   'P 1'
#
loop_
_entity.id
_entity.type
_entity.pdbx_description
1 polymer ?
#
loop_
_entity_poly.entity_id
_entity_poly.type
_entity_poly.pdbx_seq_one_letter_code
_entity_poly.pdbx_strand_id
1 'polypeptide(L)' 'MGTKRYLAMIAAFFLAILTDAFIYVSLLDTPWTRVPAFFHLANIIVLAVALAILLDMIFKVDLLR' A
#
# COMPACT_ATOMS: atom_id res chain seq x y z
N MET A 1 -9.62 -7.64 20.06
CA MET A 1 -8.38 -7.34 19.30
C MET A 1 -8.49 -7.51 17.78
N GLY A 2 -9.42 -8.33 17.24
CA GLY A 2 -9.52 -8.56 15.79
C GLY A 2 -9.89 -7.34 14.93
N THR A 3 -10.80 -6.48 15.40
CA THR A 3 -11.32 -5.34 14.60
C THR A 3 -10.26 -4.27 14.31
N LYS A 4 -9.38 -3.95 15.28
CA LYS A 4 -8.29 -2.98 15.10
C LYS A 4 -7.30 -3.43 14.02
N ARG A 5 -6.96 -4.72 14.01
CA ARG A 5 -6.07 -5.33 13.00
C ARG A 5 -6.70 -5.30 11.61
N TYR A 6 -7.99 -5.63 11.51
CA TYR A 6 -8.71 -5.59 10.24
C TYR A 6 -8.80 -4.17 9.65
N LEU A 7 -9.12 -3.18 10.49
CA LEU A 7 -9.14 -1.77 10.08
C LEU A 7 -7.76 -1.28 9.61
N ALA A 8 -6.69 -1.68 10.30
CA ALA A 8 -5.33 -1.33 9.91
C ALA A 8 -4.94 -1.95 8.56
N MET A 9 -5.31 -3.21 8.31
CA MET A 9 -5.09 -3.85 7.00
C MET A 9 -5.83 -3.14 5.87
N ILE A 10 -7.09 -2.73 6.11
CA ILE A 10 -7.86 -1.94 5.15
C ILE A 10 -7.16 -0.60 4.89
N ALA A 11 -6.71 0.10 5.93
CA ALA A 11 -6.00 1.38 5.80
C ALA A 11 -4.70 1.24 4.99
N ALA A 12 -3.93 0.16 5.22
CA ALA A 12 -2.74 -0.16 4.43
C ALA A 12 -3.06 -0.39 2.95
N PHE A 13 -4.17 -1.06 2.65
CA PHE A 13 -4.60 -1.29 1.27
C PHE A 13 -4.95 0.02 0.55
N PHE A 14 -5.72 0.89 1.21
CA PHE A 14 -6.03 2.22 0.66
C PHE A 14 -4.79 3.09 0.49
N LEU A 15 -3.85 3.04 1.44
CA LEU A 15 -2.58 3.77 1.35
C LEU A 15 -1.73 3.29 0.18
N ALA A 16 -1.71 1.98 -0.10
CA ALA A 16 -1.00 1.42 -1.23
C ALA A 16 -1.57 1.93 -2.57
N ILE A 17 -2.90 1.95 -2.71
CA ILE A 17 -3.59 2.48 -3.90
C ILE A 17 -3.26 3.97 -4.09
N LEU A 18 -3.34 4.77 -3.02
CA LEU A 18 -3.05 6.21 -3.09
C LEU A 18 -1.60 6.48 -3.48
N THR A 19 -0.66 5.68 -2.97
CA THR A 19 0.77 5.82 -3.27
C THR A 19 1.06 5.48 -4.72
N ASP A 20 0.47 4.40 -5.25
CA ASP A 20 0.62 4.02 -6.66
C ASP A 20 0.02 5.09 -7.59
N ALA A 21 -1.16 5.61 -7.27
CA ALA A 21 -1.78 6.72 -8.00
C ALA A 21 -0.92 8.00 -7.96
N PHE A 22 -0.33 8.32 -6.80
CA PHE A 22 0.59 9.45 -6.66
C PHE A 22 1.84 9.28 -7.53
N ILE A 23 2.45 8.08 -7.53
CA ILE A 23 3.59 7.76 -8.38
C ILE A 23 3.20 7.91 -9.86
N TYR A 24 2.03 7.41 -10.25
CA TYR A 24 1.55 7.53 -11.61
C TYR A 24 1.44 9.00 -12.05
N VAL A 25 0.71 9.82 -11.29
CA VAL A 25 0.49 11.24 -11.63
C VAL A 25 1.78 12.05 -11.57
N SER A 26 2.66 11.79 -10.60
CA SER A 26 3.82 12.64 -10.33
C SER A 26 5.07 12.27 -11.15
N LEU A 27 5.25 10.98 -11.46
CA LEU A 27 6.47 10.48 -12.08
C LEU A 27 6.23 9.88 -13.47
N LEU A 28 5.07 9.27 -13.70
CA LEU A 28 4.82 8.46 -14.89
C LEU A 28 3.90 9.13 -15.91
N ASP A 29 3.07 10.09 -15.51
CA ASP A 29 2.25 10.91 -16.40
C ASP A 29 3.08 12.00 -17.11
N THR A 30 4.30 11.63 -17.50
CA THR A 30 5.09 12.39 -18.48
C THR A 30 4.87 11.77 -19.86
N PRO A 31 4.99 12.54 -20.95
CA PRO A 31 4.81 12.05 -22.32
C PRO A 31 5.71 10.85 -22.69
N TRP A 32 6.75 10.61 -21.90
CA TRP A 32 7.86 9.68 -22.18
C TRP A 32 7.74 8.35 -21.43
N THR A 33 6.82 8.24 -20.46
CA THR A 33 6.78 7.13 -19.49
C THR A 33 5.39 6.50 -19.38
N ARG A 34 4.80 6.07 -20.51
CA ARG A 34 3.54 5.32 -20.47
C ARG A 34 3.77 3.92 -19.88
N VAL A 35 3.58 3.79 -18.58
CA VAL A 35 3.69 2.49 -17.88
C VAL A 35 2.38 1.70 -18.03
N PRO A 36 2.44 0.44 -18.53
CA PRO A 36 1.26 -0.41 -18.66
C PRO A 36 0.54 -0.66 -17.32
N ALA A 37 -0.80 -0.71 -17.35
CA ALA A 37 -1.64 -0.87 -16.17
C ALA A 37 -1.35 -2.12 -15.32
N PHE A 38 -0.79 -3.18 -15.90
CA PHE A 38 -0.45 -4.40 -15.16
C PHE A 38 0.68 -4.19 -14.15
N PHE A 39 1.63 -3.28 -14.44
CA PHE A 39 2.72 -2.96 -13.50
C PHE A 39 2.23 -2.21 -12.27
N HIS A 40 1.20 -1.36 -12.44
CA HIS A 40 0.53 -0.66 -11.33
C HIS A 40 -0.17 -1.65 -10.40
N LEU A 41 -0.88 -2.64 -10.97
CA LEU A 41 -1.51 -3.70 -10.17
C LEU A 41 -0.47 -4.49 -9.35
N ALA A 42 0.68 -4.81 -9.95
CA ALA A 42 1.77 -5.49 -9.26
C ALA A 42 2.35 -4.63 -8.12
N ASN A 43 2.56 -3.34 -8.36
CA ASN A 43 3.05 -2.40 -7.34
C ASN A 43 2.07 -2.28 -6.16
N ILE A 44 0.77 -2.15 -6.42
CA ILE A 44 -0.26 -2.08 -5.37
C ILE A 44 -0.23 -3.34 -4.51
N ILE A 45 -0.14 -4.53 -5.11
CA ILE A 45 -0.11 -5.81 -4.39
C ILE A 45 1.15 -5.90 -3.51
N VAL A 46 2.33 -5.60 -4.08
CA VAL A 46 3.61 -5.64 -3.35
C VAL A 46 3.60 -4.66 -2.18
N LEU A 47 3.12 -3.43 -2.41
CA LEU A 47 3.07 -2.39 -1.40
C LEU A 47 2.06 -2.72 -0.29
N ALA A 48 0.89 -3.28 -0.64
CA ALA A 48 -0.10 -3.72 0.33
C ALA A 48 0.44 -4.86 1.22
N VAL A 49 1.17 -5.83 0.64
CA VAL A 49 1.82 -6.90 1.40
C VAL A 49 2.90 -6.36 2.34
N ALA A 50 3.75 -5.45 1.86
CA ALA A 50 4.79 -4.82 2.68
C ALA A 50 4.20 -4.07 3.88
N LEU A 51 3.13 -3.30 3.66
CA LEU A 51 2.42 -2.57 4.71
C LEU A 51 1.72 -3.53 5.69
N ALA A 52 1.13 -4.63 5.22
CA ALA A 52 0.51 -5.63 6.08
C ALA A 52 1.53 -6.31 7.02
N ILE A 53 2.73 -6.63 6.51
CA ILE A 53 3.83 -7.19 7.32
C ILE A 53 4.28 -6.17 8.37
N LEU A 54 4.51 -4.91 7.99
CA LEU A 54 4.88 -3.84 8.92
C LEU A 54 3.83 -3.66 10.02
N LEU A 55 2.55 -3.68 9.66
CA LEU A 55 1.45 -3.60 10.62
C LEU A 55 1.45 -4.79 11.58
N ASP A 56 1.62 -6.02 11.09
CA ASP A 56 1.70 -7.19 11.97
C ASP A 56 2.89 -7.09 12.94
N MET A 57 4.03 -6.57 12.48
CA MET A 57 5.18 -6.28 13.35
C MET A 57 4.85 -5.22 14.41
N ILE A 58 4.21 -4.11 14.04
CA ILE A 58 3.81 -3.05 14.98
C ILE A 58 2.84 -3.59 16.04
N PHE A 59 1.84 -4.38 15.63
CA PHE A 59 0.90 -4.99 16.57
C PHE A 59 1.54 -6.07 17.45
N LYS A 60 2.57 -6.78 16.97
CA LYS A 60 3.32 -7.76 17.76
C LYS A 60 4.20 -7.13 18.84
N VAL A 61 4.69 -5.91 18.61
CA VAL A 61 5.52 -5.17 19.58
C VAL A 61 4.68 -4.54 20.70
N ASP A 62 3.36 -4.79 20.76
CA ASP A 62 2.43 -4.21 21.74
C ASP A 62 2.42 -2.65 21.75
N LEU A 63 3.01 -2.02 20.72
CA LEU A 63 3.10 -0.56 20.55
C LEU A 63 1.71 0.11 20.42
N LEU A 64 0.70 -0.66 20.03
CA LEU A 64 -0.69 -0.23 19.86
C LEU A 64 -1.65 -1.10 20.69
N ARG A 65 -1.51 -1.07 22.02
CA ARG A 65 -2.58 -1.56 22.93
C ARG A 65 -3.74 -0.58 22.96
#